data_AF-A0A7V9G040-F1
#
_entry.id   AF-A0A7V9G040-F1
#
_cell.length_a   1.000
_cell.length_b   1.000
_cell.length_c   1.000
_cell.angle_alpha   90.00
_cell.angle_beta   90.00
_cell.angle_gamma   90.00
#
_symmetry.space_group_name_H-M   'P 1'
#
loop_
_entity.id
_entity.type
_entity.pdbx_description
1 polymer ?
#
loop_
_entity_poly.entity_id
_entity_poly.type
_entity_poly.pdbx_seq_one_letter_code
_entity_poly.pdbx_strand_id
1 'polypeptide(L)'
;MSLRLCLVTPFAWSQPHDVNEHVGGIATELRRLGHRVTVLAPSSRAADLLAGRRALAAGEQADVIALGPAVPISRRSAMGIPVGLRANLSLALALGLYDVVHAFEPGLPSLSYLALKDAQALTVASFFSAERLGYPPGRTQRERLLSRLDALVAATPEVASAAAERFPGDYAVVSEGVDPGLFDPQPGEKRRLIVLEWRPADRALARAAVRTMSELESWELVLLRTKPLSGRPTIPRALADRVRSETHRDGASRAFLLRQASIFVPGPGGMRRLRLEAQAAGAAIASPPGTEEQPELAVAAMARLAENDSLRERAGAEARAAAEGQSFSAVAAELDGLYRRLSSRRRPRRDADPLAGREWILCDLHMHTSWSHDCRVEPAQLVEHAAAEGLGAIAVTDHNAFGGALEARELADGQELTVIPGEEIKTDRDGEVIGLFLEREIEAGMPFAETLAAIHEQGGLVYVPHPFDRLHSIPDSSTLRRHLAEIDVFEVYNARLLFEGYNDEALRFARKYNLTMGAGSDAHVLPGVGTGVLRMRRFEGPEEFLLGLRGAQILRRPKSLAYLQSLKWVAQVKEKVR
;
A
#
# COMPACT_ATOMS: atom_id res chain seq x y z
N MET A 1 -16.70 -7.80 -8.73
CA MET A 1 -16.80 -7.79 -7.24
C MET A 1 -16.64 -6.38 -6.71
N SER A 2 -17.45 -6.00 -5.72
CA SER A 2 -17.27 -4.77 -4.95
C SER A 2 -16.06 -4.92 -4.03
N LEU A 3 -15.16 -3.92 -4.00
CA LEU A 3 -14.00 -3.86 -3.12
C LEU A 3 -14.23 -2.85 -1.98
N ARG A 4 -13.57 -3.07 -0.85
CA ARG A 4 -13.44 -2.11 0.26
C ARG A 4 -12.14 -1.35 0.10
N LEU A 5 -12.22 -0.09 -0.28
CA LEU A 5 -11.08 0.76 -0.62
C LEU A 5 -10.83 1.79 0.48
N CYS A 6 -9.58 1.93 0.88
CA CYS A 6 -9.11 2.97 1.79
C CYS A 6 -8.20 3.92 1.02
N LEU A 7 -8.60 5.18 0.87
CA LEU A 7 -7.79 6.22 0.26
C LEU A 7 -7.14 7.06 1.37
N VAL A 8 -5.83 7.27 1.33
CA VAL A 8 -5.11 7.96 2.41
C VAL A 8 -4.39 9.18 1.88
N THR A 9 -4.80 10.36 2.33
CA THR A 9 -4.14 11.62 1.98
C THR A 9 -3.29 12.14 3.15
N PRO A 10 -2.11 12.73 2.87
CA PRO A 10 -1.26 13.27 3.91
C PRO A 10 -1.63 14.71 4.30
N PHE A 11 -2.54 15.34 3.56
CA PHE A 11 -2.89 16.75 3.73
C PHE A 11 -4.17 16.92 4.55
N ALA A 12 -4.23 17.98 5.34
CA ALA A 12 -5.38 18.25 6.19
C ALA A 12 -6.67 18.42 5.37
N TRP A 13 -7.67 17.56 5.59
CA TRP A 13 -8.93 17.54 4.85
C TRP A 13 -9.72 18.86 4.97
N SER A 14 -9.54 19.56 6.09
CA SER A 14 -10.14 20.87 6.35
C SER A 14 -9.53 22.03 5.55
N GLN A 15 -8.46 21.80 4.80
CA GLN A 15 -7.75 22.82 4.01
C GLN A 15 -7.80 22.47 2.52
N PRO A 16 -8.00 23.47 1.64
CA PRO A 16 -7.87 23.28 0.19
C PRO A 16 -6.48 22.77 -0.19
N HIS A 17 -6.43 21.67 -0.95
CA HIS A 17 -5.22 21.06 -1.45
C HIS A 17 -5.53 20.25 -2.71
N ASP A 18 -4.69 20.36 -3.75
CA ASP A 18 -4.84 19.68 -5.04
C ASP A 18 -5.02 18.16 -4.90
N VAL A 19 -4.18 17.50 -4.10
CA VAL A 19 -4.30 16.06 -3.80
C VAL A 19 -5.60 15.73 -3.05
N ASN A 20 -6.08 16.57 -2.13
CA ASN A 20 -7.32 16.28 -1.41
C ASN A 20 -8.54 16.31 -2.33
N GLU A 21 -8.62 17.30 -3.22
CA GLU A 21 -9.75 17.33 -4.16
C GLU A 21 -9.61 16.26 -5.26
N HIS A 22 -8.39 15.80 -5.59
CA HIS A 22 -8.20 14.59 -6.40
C HIS A 22 -8.77 13.35 -5.71
N VAL A 23 -8.34 13.11 -4.46
CA VAL A 23 -8.80 11.98 -3.63
C VAL A 23 -10.31 12.01 -3.44
N GLY A 24 -10.90 13.18 -3.20
CA GLY A 24 -12.35 13.35 -3.07
C GLY A 24 -13.11 13.04 -4.35
N GLY A 25 -12.61 13.52 -5.50
CA GLY A 25 -13.19 13.25 -6.81
C GLY A 25 -13.18 11.76 -7.16
N ILE A 26 -12.01 11.11 -7.08
CA ILE A 26 -11.93 9.67 -7.37
C ILE A 26 -12.70 8.81 -6.35
N ALA A 27 -12.77 9.22 -5.07
CA ALA A 27 -13.55 8.48 -4.07
C ALA A 27 -15.04 8.44 -4.44
N THR A 28 -15.56 9.57 -4.94
CA THR A 28 -16.96 9.68 -5.38
C THR A 28 -17.23 8.77 -6.57
N GLU A 29 -16.36 8.77 -7.58
CA GLU A 29 -16.52 7.94 -8.77
C GLU A 29 -16.30 6.45 -8.49
N LEU A 30 -15.35 6.09 -7.62
CA LEU A 30 -15.16 4.71 -7.18
C LEU A 30 -16.38 4.18 -6.41
N ARG A 31 -17.07 5.01 -5.62
CA ARG A 31 -18.36 4.64 -5.00
C ARG A 31 -19.44 4.43 -6.04
N ARG A 32 -19.49 5.29 -7.08
CA ARG A 32 -20.43 5.14 -8.20
C ARG A 32 -20.19 3.85 -9.00
N LEU A 33 -18.94 3.38 -9.09
CA LEU A 33 -18.58 2.06 -9.63
C LEU A 33 -18.97 0.87 -8.72
N GLY A 34 -19.59 1.15 -7.57
CA GLY A 34 -20.13 0.14 -6.65
C GLY A 34 -19.15 -0.30 -5.56
N HIS A 35 -18.04 0.40 -5.34
CA HIS A 35 -17.10 0.11 -4.25
C HIS A 35 -17.50 0.80 -2.94
N ARG A 36 -17.04 0.22 -1.83
CA ARG A 36 -17.10 0.90 -0.52
C ARG A 36 -15.80 1.65 -0.32
N VAL A 37 -15.85 2.98 -0.25
CA VAL A 37 -14.65 3.82 -0.17
C VAL A 37 -14.65 4.63 1.12
N THR A 38 -13.54 4.57 1.86
CA THR A 38 -13.29 5.43 3.01
C THR A 38 -12.01 6.22 2.79
N VAL A 39 -12.05 7.52 3.05
CA VAL A 39 -10.86 8.38 3.02
C VAL A 39 -10.33 8.56 4.44
N LEU A 40 -9.05 8.23 4.66
CA LEU A 40 -8.34 8.55 5.89
C LEU A 40 -7.50 9.81 5.66
N ALA A 41 -7.69 10.81 6.53
CA ALA A 41 -7.00 12.08 6.41
C ALA A 41 -6.70 12.67 7.79
N PRO A 42 -5.68 13.52 7.94
CA PRO A 42 -5.64 14.43 9.07
C PRO A 42 -6.64 15.58 8.86
N SER A 43 -7.02 16.30 9.93
CA SER A 43 -7.82 17.52 9.83
C SER A 43 -7.49 18.51 10.93
N SER A 44 -7.58 19.81 10.65
CA SER A 44 -7.47 20.88 11.64
C SER A 44 -8.83 21.41 12.12
N ARG A 45 -9.95 20.89 11.59
CA ARG A 45 -11.30 21.32 11.98
C ARG A 45 -11.85 20.42 13.08
N ALA A 46 -12.26 21.01 14.20
CA ALA A 46 -12.76 20.27 15.36
C ALA A 46 -13.97 19.37 15.06
N ALA A 47 -14.87 19.81 14.18
CA ALA A 47 -16.03 19.03 13.74
C ALA A 47 -15.62 17.74 13.02
N ASP A 48 -14.66 17.81 12.09
CA ASP A 48 -14.15 16.64 11.37
C ASP A 48 -13.52 15.63 12.34
N LEU A 49 -12.73 16.12 13.30
CA LEU A 49 -12.07 15.29 14.32
C LEU A 49 -13.07 14.61 15.25
N LEU A 50 -14.16 15.30 15.62
CA LEU A 50 -15.23 14.71 16.43
C LEU A 50 -15.98 13.62 15.64
N ALA A 51 -16.30 13.89 14.37
CA ALA A 51 -16.94 12.90 13.49
C ALA A 51 -16.06 11.65 13.31
N GLY A 52 -14.76 11.84 13.06
CA GLY A 52 -13.80 10.74 12.92
C GLY A 52 -13.69 9.88 14.18
N ARG A 53 -13.63 10.49 15.37
CA ARG A 53 -13.64 9.74 16.64
C ARG A 53 -14.92 8.95 16.86
N ARG A 54 -16.08 9.50 16.51
CA ARG A 54 -17.37 8.80 16.62
C ARG A 54 -17.43 7.60 15.68
N ALA A 55 -17.02 7.78 14.43
CA ALA A 55 -16.97 6.69 13.46
C ALA A 55 -16.08 5.53 13.93
N LEU A 56 -14.89 5.84 14.47
CA LEU A 56 -13.99 4.82 15.02
C LEU A 56 -14.55 4.12 16.26
N ALA A 57 -15.19 4.86 17.17
CA ALA A 57 -15.76 4.30 18.39
C ALA A 57 -16.98 3.40 18.10
N ALA A 58 -17.80 3.76 17.11
CA ALA A 58 -18.97 3.00 16.72
C ALA A 58 -18.65 1.85 15.74
N GLY A 59 -17.43 1.82 15.17
CA GLY A 59 -17.08 0.89 14.10
C GLY A 59 -17.86 1.13 12.80
N GLU A 60 -18.39 2.34 12.62
CA GLU A 60 -19.22 2.71 11.48
C GLU A 60 -18.36 3.04 10.25
N GLN A 61 -18.87 2.69 9.08
CA GLN A 61 -18.28 3.14 7.82
C GLN A 61 -18.65 4.61 7.60
N ALA A 62 -17.63 5.44 7.39
CA ALA A 62 -17.78 6.84 7.01
C ALA A 62 -17.04 7.11 5.70
N ASP A 63 -17.50 8.11 4.96
CA ASP A 63 -16.85 8.54 3.72
C ASP A 63 -15.46 9.11 3.98
N VAL A 64 -15.30 9.84 5.08
CA VAL A 64 -14.03 10.42 5.53
C VAL A 64 -13.89 10.20 7.05
N ILE A 65 -12.77 9.65 7.47
CA ILE A 65 -12.40 9.53 8.89
C ILE A 65 -11.18 10.41 9.15
N ALA A 66 -11.39 11.51 9.86
CA ALA A 66 -10.31 12.37 10.31
C ALA A 66 -9.61 11.76 11.52
N LEU A 67 -8.37 11.30 11.36
CA LEU A 67 -7.67 10.51 12.38
C LEU A 67 -7.01 11.35 13.48
N GLY A 68 -6.83 12.64 13.24
CA GLY A 68 -6.29 13.59 14.21
C GLY A 68 -5.71 14.85 13.58
N PRO A 69 -5.12 15.73 14.40
CA PRO A 69 -4.64 17.02 13.95
C PRO A 69 -3.42 16.90 13.02
N ALA A 70 -3.39 17.73 11.98
CA ALA A 70 -2.16 18.01 11.24
C ALA A 70 -1.42 19.15 11.94
N VAL A 71 -0.28 18.87 12.58
CA VAL A 71 0.55 19.93 13.18
C VAL A 71 1.49 20.48 12.10
N PRO A 72 1.30 21.72 11.62
CA PRO A 72 2.09 22.24 10.51
C PRO A 72 3.59 22.27 10.85
N ILE A 73 4.43 21.77 9.93
CA ILE A 73 5.90 21.80 10.08
C ILE A 73 6.41 23.24 10.20
N SER A 74 5.72 24.19 9.56
CA SER A 74 5.98 25.62 9.70
C SER A 74 4.71 26.41 9.41
N ARG A 75 4.66 27.69 9.82
CA ARG A 75 3.55 28.61 9.50
C ARG A 75 3.31 28.79 7.99
N ARG A 76 4.26 28.39 7.13
CA ARG A 76 4.16 28.49 5.66
C ARG A 76 3.96 27.13 4.98
N SER A 77 4.01 26.03 5.73
CA SER A 77 3.88 24.67 5.20
C SER A 77 2.43 24.21 5.21
N ALA A 78 1.95 23.68 4.08
CA ALA A 78 0.69 22.94 4.02
C ALA A 78 0.84 21.49 4.54
N MET A 79 2.07 21.06 4.82
CA MET A 79 2.40 19.74 5.35
C MET A 79 2.45 19.80 6.87
N GLY A 80 1.59 19.02 7.51
CA GLY A 80 1.61 18.81 8.95
C GLY A 80 2.12 17.42 9.31
N ILE A 81 2.91 17.33 10.38
CA ILE A 81 3.35 16.05 10.93
C ILE A 81 2.16 15.44 11.69
N PRO A 82 1.79 14.19 11.37
CA PRO A 82 0.92 13.38 12.21
C PRO A 82 1.43 13.29 13.65
N VAL A 83 0.68 13.81 14.63
CA VAL A 83 1.00 13.60 16.06
C VAL A 83 -0.08 12.74 16.69
N GLY A 84 0.31 11.65 17.37
CA GLY A 84 -0.62 10.76 18.06
C GLY A 84 -1.57 9.96 17.15
N LEU A 85 -1.34 9.95 15.83
CA LEU A 85 -2.29 9.34 14.87
C LEU A 85 -2.18 7.82 14.77
N ARG A 86 -1.09 7.21 15.26
CA ARG A 86 -0.79 5.80 14.97
C ARG A 86 -1.83 4.83 15.53
N ALA A 87 -2.28 5.06 16.77
CA ALA A 87 -3.32 4.21 17.37
C ALA A 87 -4.64 4.29 16.60
N ASN A 88 -5.08 5.52 16.25
CA ASN A 88 -6.29 5.73 15.48
C ASN A 88 -6.17 5.15 14.06
N LEU A 89 -5.00 5.27 13.42
CA LEU A 89 -4.73 4.66 12.11
C LEU A 89 -4.80 3.13 12.20
N SER A 90 -4.11 2.51 13.15
CA SER A 90 -4.15 1.06 13.33
C SER A 90 -5.59 0.57 13.57
N LEU A 91 -6.36 1.28 14.40
CA LEU A 91 -7.76 0.99 14.64
C LEU A 91 -8.61 1.14 13.36
N ALA A 92 -8.44 2.23 12.61
CA ALA A 92 -9.15 2.48 11.37
C ALA A 92 -8.88 1.41 10.31
N LEU A 93 -7.62 0.99 10.16
CA LEU A 93 -7.22 -0.07 9.24
C LEU A 93 -7.78 -1.43 9.66
N ALA A 94 -7.79 -1.73 10.97
CA ALA A 94 -8.33 -2.97 11.50
C ALA A 94 -9.86 -3.08 11.33
N LEU A 95 -10.61 -2.02 11.70
CA LEU A 95 -12.07 -1.98 11.57
C LEU A 95 -12.53 -1.91 10.12
N GLY A 96 -11.76 -1.24 9.26
CA GLY A 96 -12.11 -1.02 7.87
C GLY A 96 -12.15 -2.29 7.02
N LEU A 97 -11.38 -3.32 7.40
CA LEU A 97 -11.26 -4.60 6.67
C LEU A 97 -11.06 -4.37 5.17
N TYR A 98 -10.16 -3.46 4.83
CA TYR A 98 -9.98 -3.01 3.46
C TYR A 98 -9.33 -4.09 2.58
N ASP A 99 -9.75 -4.13 1.31
CA ASP A 99 -9.11 -4.93 0.27
C ASP A 99 -7.87 -4.22 -0.27
N VAL A 100 -7.96 -2.89 -0.44
CA VAL A 100 -6.88 -2.04 -0.91
C VAL A 100 -6.74 -0.79 -0.03
N VAL A 101 -5.51 -0.44 0.33
CA VAL A 101 -5.10 0.84 0.94
C VAL A 101 -4.24 1.59 -0.07
N HIS A 102 -4.79 2.64 -0.66
CA HIS A 102 -4.10 3.50 -1.60
C HIS A 102 -3.71 4.81 -0.91
N ALA A 103 -2.41 5.02 -0.73
CA ALA A 103 -1.90 6.23 -0.11
C ALA A 103 -1.25 7.18 -1.13
N PHE A 104 -1.53 8.47 -0.98
CA PHE A 104 -1.09 9.52 -1.89
C PHE A 104 0.08 10.29 -1.29
N GLU A 105 1.09 10.63 -2.09
CA GLU A 105 2.33 11.31 -1.68
C GLU A 105 3.03 10.66 -0.45
N PRO A 106 3.28 9.33 -0.46
CA PRO A 106 4.01 8.69 0.64
C PRO A 106 5.50 9.05 0.68
N GLY A 107 5.96 9.84 -0.30
CA GLY A 107 7.26 10.53 -0.32
C GLY A 107 7.45 11.56 0.80
N LEU A 108 6.42 11.79 1.63
CA LEU A 108 6.39 12.70 2.76
C LEU A 108 6.30 11.93 4.10
N PRO A 109 6.92 12.43 5.20
CA PRO A 109 6.77 11.86 6.54
C PRO A 109 5.36 12.10 7.08
N SER A 110 4.42 11.26 6.66
CA SER A 110 2.99 11.58 6.69
C SER A 110 2.09 10.40 7.04
N LEU A 111 0.79 10.66 7.13
CA LEU A 111 -0.22 9.62 7.35
C LEU A 111 -0.18 8.56 6.24
N SER A 112 0.04 8.98 4.99
CA SER A 112 0.16 8.09 3.82
C SER A 112 1.29 7.07 3.99
N TYR A 113 2.47 7.53 4.39
CA TYR A 113 3.61 6.64 4.68
C TYR A 113 3.27 5.62 5.78
N LEU A 114 2.70 6.08 6.90
CA LEU A 114 2.34 5.21 8.01
C LEU A 114 1.27 4.19 7.62
N ALA A 115 0.27 4.59 6.83
CA ALA A 115 -0.78 3.71 6.37
C ALA A 115 -0.25 2.57 5.51
N LEU A 116 0.66 2.84 4.58
CA LEU A 116 1.28 1.80 3.75
C LEU A 116 2.12 0.82 4.57
N LYS A 117 2.79 1.31 5.62
CA LYS A 117 3.62 0.49 6.50
C LYS A 117 2.77 -0.44 7.39
N ASP A 118 1.67 0.08 7.94
CA ASP A 118 0.85 -0.62 8.92
C ASP A 118 -0.34 -1.39 8.29
N ALA A 119 -0.60 -1.22 6.99
CA ALA A 119 -1.67 -1.90 6.26
C ALA A 119 -1.52 -3.43 6.21
N GLN A 120 -2.68 -4.10 6.33
CA GLN A 120 -2.87 -5.55 6.13
C GLN A 120 -3.62 -5.84 4.82
N ALA A 121 -3.81 -4.81 4.00
CA ALA A 121 -4.50 -4.85 2.72
C ALA A 121 -3.48 -4.76 1.57
N LEU A 122 -3.92 -4.98 0.33
CA LEU A 122 -3.10 -4.62 -0.82
C LEU A 122 -2.80 -3.11 -0.80
N THR A 123 -1.61 -2.69 -1.19
CA THR A 123 -1.11 -1.33 -1.00
C THR A 123 -0.71 -0.70 -2.32
N VAL A 124 -1.18 0.53 -2.54
CA VAL A 124 -0.87 1.34 -3.72
C VAL A 124 -0.29 2.67 -3.27
N ALA A 125 0.78 3.12 -3.90
CA ALA A 125 1.41 4.40 -3.65
C ALA A 125 1.32 5.31 -4.88
N SER A 126 0.67 6.47 -4.76
CA SER A 126 0.61 7.48 -5.83
C SER A 126 1.51 8.67 -5.55
N PHE A 127 2.23 9.14 -6.57
CA PHE A 127 3.09 10.33 -6.53
C PHE A 127 2.62 11.38 -7.53
N PHE A 128 2.50 12.64 -7.09
CA PHE A 128 2.07 13.76 -7.95
C PHE A 128 3.16 14.80 -8.20
N SER A 129 4.22 14.81 -7.38
CA SER A 129 5.24 15.84 -7.42
C SER A 129 6.64 15.27 -7.23
N ALA A 130 7.53 15.58 -8.18
CA ALA A 130 8.96 15.27 -8.08
C ALA A 130 9.62 15.97 -6.87
N GLU A 131 9.09 17.11 -6.42
CA GLU A 131 9.64 17.86 -5.28
C GLU A 131 9.36 17.19 -3.92
N ARG A 132 8.39 16.26 -3.86
CA ARG A 132 7.87 15.68 -2.60
C ARG A 132 8.32 14.23 -2.36
N LEU A 133 9.49 13.85 -2.88
CA LEU A 133 10.01 12.47 -2.86
C LEU A 133 11.08 12.20 -1.77
N GLY A 134 11.28 13.14 -0.84
CA GLY A 134 12.41 13.11 0.10
C GLY A 134 12.36 12.05 1.21
N TYR A 135 11.20 11.45 1.49
CA TYR A 135 10.97 10.51 2.58
C TYR A 135 10.51 9.14 2.07
N PRO A 136 10.98 7.99 2.62
CA PRO A 136 11.90 7.87 3.74
C PRO A 136 13.35 8.25 3.38
N PRO A 137 14.09 8.93 4.29
CA PRO A 137 15.46 9.34 4.04
C PRO A 137 16.45 8.16 4.15
N GLY A 138 16.21 7.22 5.07
CA GLY A 138 17.07 6.06 5.28
C GLY A 138 16.90 5.00 4.19
N ARG A 139 17.99 4.34 3.79
CA ARG A 139 17.95 3.22 2.82
C ARG A 139 17.09 2.07 3.34
N THR A 140 17.35 1.64 4.57
CA THR A 140 16.58 0.60 5.25
C THR A 140 15.09 0.95 5.38
N GLN A 141 14.75 2.22 5.61
CA GLN A 141 13.35 2.64 5.71
C GLN A 141 12.63 2.59 4.35
N ARG A 142 13.34 2.90 3.26
CA ARG A 142 12.84 2.79 1.89
C ARG A 142 12.65 1.35 1.47
N GLU A 143 13.64 0.50 1.69
CA GLU A 143 13.55 -0.93 1.39
C GLU A 143 12.37 -1.56 2.15
N ARG A 144 12.16 -1.19 3.42
CA ARG A 144 11.00 -1.61 4.21
C ARG A 144 9.67 -1.08 3.69
N LEU A 145 9.63 0.12 3.11
CA LEU A 145 8.40 0.63 2.50
C LEU A 145 8.14 -0.11 1.18
N LEU A 146 9.16 -0.25 0.33
CA LEU A 146 9.08 -0.93 -0.96
C LEU A 146 8.62 -2.39 -0.82
N SER A 147 9.13 -3.12 0.17
CA SER A 147 8.67 -4.49 0.45
C SER A 147 7.18 -4.57 0.82
N ARG A 148 6.59 -3.44 1.24
CA ARG A 148 5.18 -3.32 1.58
C ARG A 148 4.29 -2.95 0.41
N LEU A 149 4.79 -2.42 -0.71
CA LEU A 149 3.97 -1.92 -1.83
C LEU A 149 3.63 -3.03 -2.83
N ASP A 150 2.41 -3.00 -3.38
CA ASP A 150 2.00 -3.90 -4.49
C ASP A 150 1.94 -3.21 -5.84
N ALA A 151 1.74 -1.89 -5.85
CA ALA A 151 1.76 -1.07 -7.06
C ALA A 151 2.26 0.35 -6.76
N LEU A 152 2.95 0.90 -7.75
CA LEU A 152 3.40 2.29 -7.80
C LEU A 152 2.63 3.00 -8.90
N VAL A 153 2.17 4.21 -8.60
CA VAL A 153 1.40 5.06 -9.51
C VAL A 153 2.06 6.44 -9.54
N ALA A 154 2.18 7.03 -10.71
CA ALA A 154 2.67 8.39 -10.87
C ALA A 154 1.75 9.20 -11.77
N ALA A 155 1.61 10.49 -11.47
CA ALA A 155 0.77 11.40 -12.24
C ALA A 155 1.21 11.53 -13.70
N THR A 156 2.52 11.41 -13.96
CA THR A 156 3.12 11.44 -15.30
C THR A 156 4.40 10.63 -15.42
N PRO A 157 4.91 10.40 -16.65
CA PRO A 157 6.22 9.78 -16.85
C PRO A 157 7.37 10.54 -16.16
N GLU A 158 7.34 11.88 -16.12
CA GLU A 158 8.40 12.66 -15.46
C GLU A 158 8.40 12.44 -13.94
N VAL A 159 7.20 12.40 -13.33
CA VAL A 159 7.06 12.09 -11.90
C VAL A 159 7.44 10.64 -11.62
N ALA A 160 7.09 9.71 -12.52
CA ALA A 160 7.51 8.31 -12.43
C ALA A 160 9.03 8.19 -12.44
N SER A 161 9.71 8.86 -13.37
CA SER A 161 11.17 8.88 -13.47
C SER A 161 11.81 9.43 -12.20
N ALA A 162 11.34 10.57 -11.70
CA ALA A 162 11.84 11.15 -10.46
C ALA A 162 11.58 10.25 -9.24
N ALA A 163 10.41 9.63 -9.16
CA ALA A 163 10.06 8.72 -8.07
C ALA A 163 10.89 7.42 -8.12
N ALA A 164 11.17 6.89 -9.31
CA ALA A 164 11.93 5.66 -9.52
C ALA A 164 13.39 5.76 -9.01
N GLU A 165 14.00 6.94 -9.02
CA GLU A 165 15.33 7.17 -8.41
C GLU A 165 15.35 6.82 -6.92
N ARG A 166 14.22 6.97 -6.23
CA ARG A 166 14.10 6.76 -4.80
C ARG A 166 13.35 5.49 -4.42
N PHE A 167 12.36 5.15 -5.21
CA PHE A 167 11.44 4.03 -5.07
C PHE A 167 11.46 3.22 -6.37
N PRO A 168 12.48 2.37 -6.58
CA PRO A 168 12.58 1.58 -7.80
C PRO A 168 11.39 0.63 -7.94
N GLY A 169 10.86 0.53 -9.15
CA GLY A 169 9.77 -0.36 -9.52
C GLY A 169 9.03 0.13 -10.76
N ASP A 170 8.05 -0.66 -11.21
CA ASP A 170 7.23 -0.32 -12.37
C ASP A 170 6.07 0.60 -11.97
N TYR A 171 5.94 1.73 -12.67
CA TYR A 171 4.92 2.73 -12.40
C TYR A 171 3.79 2.64 -13.42
N ALA A 172 2.55 2.56 -12.93
CA ALA A 172 1.39 2.91 -13.74
C ALA A 172 1.29 4.44 -13.81
N VAL A 173 1.22 4.99 -15.01
CA VAL A 173 0.99 6.43 -15.20
C VAL A 173 -0.50 6.67 -15.23
N VAL A 174 -1.02 7.37 -14.23
CA VAL A 174 -2.45 7.70 -14.09
C VAL A 174 -2.56 9.19 -13.82
N SER A 175 -3.30 9.91 -14.67
CA SER A 175 -3.41 11.36 -14.61
C SER A 175 -4.09 11.88 -13.33
N GLU A 176 -3.89 13.17 -13.03
CA GLU A 176 -4.74 13.87 -12.07
C GLU A 176 -6.16 13.99 -12.62
N GLY A 177 -7.17 13.68 -11.80
CA GLY A 177 -8.57 13.88 -12.17
C GLY A 177 -9.06 15.33 -12.10
N VAL A 178 -10.02 15.67 -12.97
CA VAL A 178 -10.82 16.91 -12.94
C VAL A 178 -12.32 16.63 -13.03
N ASP A 179 -13.15 17.55 -12.56
CA ASP A 179 -14.61 17.52 -12.77
C ASP A 179 -14.96 18.39 -13.99
N PRO A 180 -15.13 17.82 -15.19
CA PRO A 180 -15.45 18.62 -16.38
C PRO A 180 -16.78 19.37 -16.25
N GLY A 181 -17.75 18.85 -15.48
CA GLY A 181 -19.05 19.50 -15.28
C GLY A 181 -18.95 20.76 -14.42
N LEU A 182 -18.11 20.74 -13.38
CA LEU A 182 -17.88 21.92 -12.54
C LEU A 182 -17.28 23.09 -13.33
N PHE A 183 -16.39 22.78 -14.27
CA PHE A 183 -15.69 23.76 -15.10
C PHE A 183 -16.40 24.05 -16.42
N ASP A 184 -17.56 23.45 -16.69
CA ASP A 184 -18.29 23.65 -17.94
C ASP A 184 -18.85 25.09 -18.07
N PRO A 185 -18.39 25.91 -19.05
CA PRO A 185 -18.91 27.27 -19.21
C PRO A 185 -20.33 27.26 -19.77
N GLN A 186 -21.21 28.06 -19.19
CA GLN A 186 -22.54 28.31 -19.76
C GLN A 186 -22.43 29.12 -21.06
N PRO A 187 -23.39 28.99 -21.99
CA PRO A 187 -23.42 29.80 -23.21
C PRO A 187 -23.30 31.30 -22.90
N GLY A 188 -22.28 31.95 -23.47
CA GLY A 188 -22.01 33.38 -23.25
C GLY A 188 -21.25 33.73 -21.95
N GLU A 189 -20.86 32.75 -21.13
CA GLU A 189 -20.09 32.99 -19.89
C GLU A 189 -18.63 33.39 -20.17
N LYS A 190 -18.07 32.96 -21.32
CA LYS A 190 -16.71 33.30 -21.75
C LYS A 190 -16.58 34.80 -22.05
N ARG A 191 -15.57 35.42 -21.44
CA ARG A 191 -15.22 36.84 -21.60
C ARG A 191 -13.84 36.98 -22.23
N ARG A 192 -13.51 38.18 -22.71
CA ARG A 192 -12.13 38.57 -23.06
C ARG A 192 -11.27 38.71 -21.81
N LEU A 193 -11.10 37.60 -21.11
CA LEU A 193 -10.42 37.47 -19.84
C LEU A 193 -9.25 36.50 -20.01
N ILE A 194 -8.05 36.98 -19.67
CA ILE A 194 -6.84 36.19 -19.52
C ILE A 194 -6.66 35.89 -18.03
N VAL A 195 -6.42 34.62 -17.70
CA VAL A 195 -6.02 34.22 -16.36
C VAL A 195 -4.58 33.73 -16.41
N LEU A 196 -3.72 34.35 -15.62
CA LEU A 196 -2.31 33.97 -15.50
C LEU A 196 -2.05 33.43 -14.10
N GLU A 197 -1.46 32.25 -14.01
CA GLU A 197 -1.04 31.71 -12.73
C GLU A 197 0.15 32.50 -12.19
N TRP A 198 -0.04 33.13 -11.02
CA TRP A 198 0.94 33.99 -10.39
C TRP A 198 1.56 33.34 -9.16
N ARG A 199 2.90 33.25 -9.16
CA ARG A 199 3.71 32.88 -8.00
C ARG A 199 4.84 33.89 -7.81
N PRO A 200 5.35 34.09 -6.58
CA PRO A 200 6.44 35.04 -6.31
C PRO A 200 7.73 34.81 -7.10
N ALA A 201 7.98 33.57 -7.56
CA ALA A 201 9.12 33.21 -8.39
C ALA A 201 8.99 33.71 -9.85
N ASP A 202 7.76 33.93 -10.33
CA ASP A 202 7.47 34.16 -11.76
C ASP A 202 7.37 35.65 -12.12
N ARG A 203 8.16 36.50 -11.47
CA ARG A 203 8.12 37.96 -11.65
C ARG A 203 8.38 38.40 -13.10
N ALA A 204 9.19 37.65 -13.85
CA ALA A 204 9.47 37.95 -15.25
C ALA A 204 8.19 37.78 -16.10
N LEU A 205 7.56 36.61 -15.99
CA LEU A 205 6.32 36.26 -16.68
C LEU A 205 5.20 37.27 -16.40
N ALA A 206 4.92 37.56 -15.12
CA ALA A 206 3.85 38.51 -14.79
C ALA A 206 4.15 39.94 -15.27
N ARG A 207 5.39 40.40 -15.18
CA ARG A 207 5.76 41.74 -15.69
C ARG A 207 5.60 41.81 -17.21
N ALA A 208 5.99 40.76 -17.92
CA ALA A 208 5.83 40.68 -19.37
C ALA A 208 4.34 40.70 -19.75
N ALA A 209 3.51 39.86 -19.12
CA ALA A 209 2.08 39.82 -19.37
C ALA A 209 1.40 41.17 -19.08
N VAL A 210 1.72 41.82 -17.95
CA VAL A 210 1.17 43.15 -17.60
C VAL A 210 1.57 44.22 -18.61
N ARG A 211 2.79 44.18 -19.16
CA ARG A 211 3.22 45.14 -20.19
C ARG A 211 2.40 44.98 -21.48
N THR A 212 2.20 43.74 -21.93
CA THR A 212 1.40 43.41 -23.13
C THR A 212 -0.06 43.83 -23.03
N MET A 213 -0.62 43.98 -21.82
CA MET A 213 -2.00 44.47 -21.66
C MET A 213 -2.25 45.89 -22.20
N SER A 214 -1.18 46.68 -22.40
CA SER A 214 -1.26 47.98 -23.06
C SER A 214 -1.68 47.86 -24.54
N GLU A 215 -1.33 46.76 -25.19
CA GLU A 215 -1.65 46.49 -26.60
C GLU A 215 -3.00 45.76 -26.74
N LEU A 216 -3.47 45.08 -25.68
CA LEU A 216 -4.69 44.28 -25.68
C LEU A 216 -5.89 45.02 -25.09
N GLU A 217 -6.24 46.20 -25.63
CA GLU A 217 -7.16 47.18 -24.99
C GLU A 217 -8.53 46.65 -24.56
N SER A 218 -9.07 45.62 -25.21
CA SER A 218 -10.37 45.02 -24.90
C SER A 218 -10.33 43.83 -23.95
N TRP A 219 -9.14 43.49 -23.43
CA TRP A 219 -8.91 42.34 -22.58
C TRP A 219 -8.69 42.73 -21.11
N GLU A 220 -9.13 41.85 -20.22
CA GLU A 220 -8.83 41.86 -18.78
C GLU A 220 -7.78 40.79 -18.45
N LEU A 221 -6.97 41.03 -17.41
CA LEU A 221 -5.98 40.09 -16.89
C LEU A 221 -6.19 39.86 -15.40
N VAL A 222 -6.38 38.61 -15.01
CA VAL A 222 -6.36 38.17 -13.61
C VAL A 222 -5.09 37.40 -13.32
N LEU A 223 -4.31 37.92 -12.39
CA LEU A 223 -3.14 37.27 -11.81
C LEU A 223 -3.61 36.38 -10.66
N LEU A 224 -3.84 35.11 -10.97
CA LEU A 224 -4.44 34.12 -10.08
C LEU A 224 -3.42 33.50 -9.13
N ARG A 225 -3.68 33.58 -7.83
CA ARG A 225 -2.94 32.84 -6.81
C ARG A 225 -3.74 31.66 -6.28
N THR A 226 -3.08 30.52 -6.15
CA THR A 226 -3.63 29.31 -5.51
C THR A 226 -3.19 29.16 -4.05
N LYS A 227 -2.27 30.01 -3.58
CA LYS A 227 -1.75 30.03 -2.20
C LYS A 227 -2.04 31.37 -1.50
N PRO A 228 -2.01 31.42 -0.16
CA PRO A 228 -2.17 32.67 0.60
C PRO A 228 -1.20 33.78 0.15
N LEU A 229 -1.56 35.03 0.44
CA LEU A 229 -0.87 36.22 -0.06
C LEU A 229 0.62 36.20 0.32
N SER A 230 1.48 36.15 -0.70
CA SER A 230 2.94 36.18 -0.57
C SER A 230 3.60 37.34 -1.32
N GLY A 231 2.79 38.16 -2.02
CA GLY A 231 3.21 39.36 -2.75
C GLY A 231 2.22 39.74 -3.86
N ARG A 232 2.27 41.00 -4.30
CA ARG A 232 1.53 41.50 -5.47
C ARG A 232 2.52 42.00 -6.51
N PRO A 233 2.36 41.64 -7.80
CA PRO A 233 3.14 42.27 -8.85
C PRO A 233 2.70 43.74 -8.99
N THR A 234 3.61 44.60 -9.44
CA THR A 234 3.30 46.01 -9.69
C THR A 234 2.36 46.13 -10.88
N ILE A 235 1.22 46.79 -10.68
CA ILE A 235 0.24 47.09 -11.72
C ILE A 235 0.29 48.60 -12.01
N PRO A 236 0.62 49.03 -13.24
CA PRO A 236 0.59 50.44 -13.61
C PRO A 236 -0.81 51.05 -13.42
N ARG A 237 -0.89 52.33 -12.99
CA ARG A 237 -2.18 53.01 -12.78
C ARG A 237 -3.08 52.99 -14.02
N ALA A 238 -2.51 53.11 -15.21
CA ALA A 238 -3.24 53.06 -16.48
C ALA A 238 -3.95 51.71 -16.74
N LEU A 239 -3.55 50.64 -16.05
CA LEU A 239 -4.10 49.30 -16.21
C LEU A 239 -4.92 48.85 -14.98
N ALA A 240 -5.12 49.72 -13.99
CA ALA A 240 -5.73 49.36 -12.71
C ALA A 240 -7.16 48.81 -12.84
N ASP A 241 -7.93 49.26 -13.85
CA ASP A 241 -9.31 48.82 -14.08
C ASP A 241 -9.41 47.48 -14.81
N ARG A 242 -8.32 47.02 -15.43
CA ARG A 242 -8.30 45.82 -16.31
C ARG A 242 -7.38 44.72 -15.83
N VAL A 243 -6.42 45.04 -14.95
CA VAL A 243 -5.48 44.09 -14.38
C VAL A 243 -5.70 44.02 -12.87
N ARG A 244 -6.01 42.82 -12.37
CA ARG A 244 -6.22 42.58 -10.94
C ARG A 244 -5.57 41.30 -10.49
N SER A 245 -5.43 41.12 -9.18
CA SER A 245 -4.86 39.89 -8.62
C SER A 245 -5.81 39.25 -7.61
N GLU A 246 -6.25 38.04 -7.92
CA GLU A 246 -7.22 37.29 -7.12
C GLU A 246 -6.55 36.09 -6.44
N THR A 247 -7.19 35.56 -5.39
CA THR A 247 -6.73 34.35 -4.71
C THR A 247 -7.89 33.37 -4.63
N HIS A 248 -7.77 32.24 -5.32
CA HIS A 248 -8.74 31.14 -5.32
C HIS A 248 -8.02 29.85 -4.98
N ARG A 249 -8.35 29.25 -3.83
CA ARG A 249 -7.57 28.16 -3.22
C ARG A 249 -8.13 26.77 -3.46
N ASP A 250 -9.41 26.67 -3.80
CA ASP A 250 -10.12 25.41 -4.04
C ASP A 250 -10.73 25.39 -5.46
N GLY A 251 -11.02 24.19 -5.98
CA GLY A 251 -11.54 24.02 -7.33
C GLY A 251 -12.84 24.77 -7.60
N ALA A 252 -13.75 24.85 -6.62
CA ALA A 252 -15.03 25.54 -6.78
C ALA A 252 -14.88 27.06 -7.00
N SER A 253 -14.04 27.72 -6.20
CA SER A 253 -13.72 29.14 -6.37
C SER A 253 -12.96 29.40 -7.68
N ARG A 254 -12.04 28.52 -8.06
CA ARG A 254 -11.33 28.60 -9.35
C ARG A 254 -12.28 28.43 -10.54
N ALA A 255 -13.26 27.53 -10.45
CA ALA A 255 -14.22 27.26 -11.54
C ALA A 255 -14.98 28.52 -11.96
N PHE A 256 -15.43 29.32 -11.00
CA PHE A 256 -16.10 30.60 -11.27
C PHE A 256 -15.27 31.53 -12.16
N LEU A 257 -13.96 31.61 -11.92
CA LEU A 257 -13.03 32.42 -12.70
C LEU A 257 -12.70 31.77 -14.06
N LEU A 258 -12.38 30.47 -14.06
CA LEU A 258 -11.89 29.76 -15.24
C LEU A 258 -12.98 29.55 -16.31
N ARG A 259 -14.25 29.39 -15.91
CA ARG A 259 -15.37 29.36 -16.86
C ARG A 259 -15.45 30.64 -17.68
N GLN A 260 -15.17 31.79 -17.08
CA GLN A 260 -15.16 33.08 -17.78
C GLN A 260 -13.89 33.31 -18.62
N ALA A 261 -12.78 32.63 -18.31
CA ALA A 261 -11.49 32.88 -18.96
C ALA A 261 -11.42 32.31 -20.37
N SER A 262 -11.05 33.11 -21.36
CA SER A 262 -10.82 32.63 -22.73
C SER A 262 -9.39 32.15 -22.96
N ILE A 263 -8.43 32.64 -22.17
CA ILE A 263 -7.02 32.28 -22.26
C ILE A 263 -6.49 32.00 -20.86
N PHE A 264 -5.71 30.93 -20.71
CA PHE A 264 -5.01 30.59 -19.48
C PHE A 264 -3.50 30.51 -19.73
N VAL A 265 -2.72 31.20 -18.89
CA VAL A 265 -1.26 31.23 -18.94
C VAL A 265 -0.71 30.50 -17.70
N PRO A 266 -0.20 29.26 -17.82
CA PRO A 266 0.36 28.54 -16.68
C PRO A 266 1.70 29.16 -16.23
N GLY A 267 1.99 29.04 -14.94
CA GLY A 267 3.30 29.43 -14.40
C GLY A 267 4.36 28.34 -14.69
N PRO A 268 5.65 28.69 -14.86
CA PRO A 268 6.73 27.70 -14.94
C PRO A 268 6.80 26.86 -13.67
N GLY A 269 6.60 25.54 -13.72
CA GLY A 269 6.44 24.72 -12.51
C GLY A 269 5.17 25.04 -11.70
N GLY A 270 4.16 25.63 -12.33
CA GLY A 270 2.85 25.92 -11.77
C GLY A 270 2.06 24.68 -11.37
N MET A 271 0.91 24.87 -10.74
CA MET A 271 0.02 23.78 -10.33
C MET A 271 -0.55 23.09 -11.58
N ARG A 272 -0.15 21.83 -11.79
CA ARG A 272 -0.60 21.01 -12.93
C ARG A 272 -2.12 20.91 -12.99
N ARG A 273 -2.75 20.66 -11.85
CA ARG A 273 -4.20 20.62 -11.73
C ARG A 273 -4.90 21.90 -12.20
N LEU A 274 -4.33 23.07 -11.90
CA LEU A 274 -4.90 24.35 -12.36
C LEU A 274 -4.91 24.44 -13.89
N ARG A 275 -3.86 23.94 -14.56
CA ARG A 275 -3.84 23.83 -16.02
C ARG A 275 -4.96 22.91 -16.52
N LEU A 276 -5.12 21.75 -15.89
CA LEU A 276 -6.18 20.80 -16.26
C LEU A 276 -7.60 21.37 -16.05
N GLU A 277 -7.82 22.12 -14.98
CA GLU A 277 -9.07 22.83 -14.72
C GLU A 277 -9.35 23.91 -15.77
N ALA A 278 -8.33 24.66 -16.20
CA ALA A 278 -8.45 25.64 -17.27
C ALA A 278 -8.76 24.96 -18.62
N GLN A 279 -8.16 23.80 -18.88
CA GLN A 279 -8.47 22.97 -20.04
C GLN A 279 -9.91 22.47 -20.00
N ALA A 280 -10.39 21.93 -18.88
CA ALA A 280 -11.78 21.51 -18.69
C ALA A 280 -12.77 22.66 -18.91
N ALA A 281 -12.37 23.88 -18.52
CA ALA A 281 -13.14 25.09 -18.78
C ALA A 281 -13.12 25.54 -20.24
N GLY A 282 -12.34 24.90 -21.13
CA GLY A 282 -12.19 25.28 -22.52
C GLY A 282 -11.42 26.60 -22.72
N ALA A 283 -10.56 26.98 -21.77
CA ALA A 283 -9.65 28.10 -21.98
C ALA A 283 -8.48 27.68 -22.88
N ALA A 284 -8.09 28.54 -23.82
CA ALA A 284 -6.91 28.29 -24.65
C ALA A 284 -5.63 28.39 -23.80
N ILE A 285 -4.80 27.35 -23.81
CA ILE A 285 -3.61 27.26 -22.96
C ILE A 285 -2.41 27.90 -23.66
N ALA A 286 -1.90 29.00 -23.11
CA ALA A 286 -0.73 29.72 -23.61
C ALA A 286 0.57 29.14 -23.02
N SER A 287 0.96 27.94 -23.47
CA SER A 287 2.13 27.20 -22.95
C SER A 287 2.93 26.53 -24.07
N PRO A 288 3.54 27.28 -25.01
CA PRO A 288 4.35 26.70 -26.08
C PRO A 288 5.60 25.96 -25.52
N PRO A 289 6.21 25.04 -26.29
CA PRO A 289 7.48 24.43 -25.93
C PRO A 289 8.56 25.47 -25.61
N GLY A 290 9.42 25.19 -24.63
CA GLY A 290 10.49 26.10 -24.18
C GLY A 290 10.06 27.15 -23.15
N THR A 291 8.78 27.20 -22.73
CA THR A 291 8.28 28.17 -21.73
C THR A 291 9.00 28.07 -20.37
N GLU A 292 9.50 26.90 -19.99
CA GLU A 292 10.26 26.75 -18.74
C GLU A 292 11.61 27.47 -18.76
N GLU A 293 12.23 27.56 -19.94
CA GLU A 293 13.53 28.22 -20.17
C GLU A 293 13.34 29.70 -20.51
N GLN A 294 12.28 30.02 -21.27
CA GLN A 294 11.95 31.37 -21.76
C GLN A 294 10.48 31.70 -21.49
N PRO A 295 10.14 32.22 -20.30
CA PRO A 295 8.76 32.54 -19.92
C PRO A 295 8.06 33.55 -20.85
N GLU A 296 8.80 34.40 -21.55
CA GLU A 296 8.29 35.35 -22.53
C GLU A 296 7.53 34.68 -23.69
N LEU A 297 7.85 33.41 -24.01
CA LEU A 297 7.14 32.65 -25.04
C LEU A 297 5.67 32.43 -24.68
N ALA A 298 5.35 32.23 -23.39
CA ALA A 298 3.97 32.13 -22.92
C ALA A 298 3.19 33.44 -23.12
N VAL A 299 3.87 34.58 -22.98
CA VAL A 299 3.25 35.91 -23.20
C VAL A 299 3.04 36.19 -24.69
N ALA A 300 3.99 35.78 -25.54
CA ALA A 300 3.81 35.86 -26.99
C ALA A 300 2.65 34.98 -27.47
N ALA A 301 2.53 33.75 -26.93
CA ALA A 301 1.40 32.87 -27.21
C ALA A 301 0.07 33.46 -26.71
N MET A 302 0.08 34.06 -25.51
CA MET A 302 -1.08 34.78 -24.96
C MET A 302 -1.54 35.91 -25.89
N ALA A 303 -0.63 36.77 -26.36
CA ALA A 303 -0.95 37.85 -27.29
C ALA A 303 -1.55 37.32 -28.60
N ARG A 304 -0.91 36.30 -29.19
CA ARG A 304 -1.37 35.66 -30.42
C ARG A 304 -2.78 35.06 -30.29
N LEU A 305 -3.11 34.45 -29.16
CA LEU A 305 -4.44 33.91 -28.87
C LEU A 305 -5.46 35.03 -28.63
N ALA A 306 -5.04 36.17 -28.08
CA ALA A 306 -5.89 37.33 -27.87
C ALA A 306 -6.26 38.05 -29.18
N GLU A 307 -5.37 38.02 -30.17
CA GLU A 307 -5.56 38.63 -31.49
C GLU A 307 -6.30 37.74 -32.49
N ASN A 308 -6.25 36.40 -32.33
CA ASN A 308 -6.82 35.46 -33.28
C ASN A 308 -7.93 34.59 -32.67
N ASP A 309 -9.18 34.97 -32.94
CA ASP A 309 -10.38 34.30 -32.43
C ASP A 309 -10.47 32.83 -32.86
N SER A 310 -10.28 32.53 -34.14
CA SER A 310 -10.37 31.17 -34.67
C SER A 310 -9.28 30.25 -34.08
N LEU A 311 -8.06 30.75 -33.90
CA LEU A 311 -7.00 29.99 -33.24
C LEU A 311 -7.36 29.71 -31.78
N ARG A 312 -7.87 30.71 -31.06
CA ARG A 312 -8.23 30.60 -29.65
C ARG A 312 -9.38 29.62 -29.43
N GLU A 313 -10.43 29.69 -30.24
CA GLU A 313 -11.58 28.78 -30.14
C GLU A 313 -11.19 27.33 -30.39
N ARG A 314 -10.37 27.07 -31.43
CA ARG A 314 -9.83 25.72 -31.70
C ARG A 314 -8.96 25.23 -30.55
N ALA A 315 -8.02 26.04 -30.07
CA ALA A 315 -7.15 25.68 -28.96
C ALA A 315 -7.93 25.41 -27.66
N GLY A 316 -8.98 26.16 -27.39
CA GLY A 316 -9.88 25.94 -26.25
C GLY A 316 -10.69 24.64 -26.38
N ALA A 317 -11.20 24.34 -27.58
CA ALA A 317 -11.93 23.09 -27.84
C ALA A 317 -11.02 21.86 -27.71
N GLU A 318 -9.81 21.91 -28.28
CA GLU A 318 -8.79 20.86 -28.15
C GLU A 318 -8.37 20.65 -26.69
N ALA A 319 -8.16 21.75 -25.95
CA ALA A 319 -7.85 21.72 -24.52
C ALA A 319 -8.95 21.01 -23.72
N ARG A 320 -10.22 21.33 -23.99
CA ARG A 320 -11.36 20.70 -23.32
C ARG A 320 -11.45 19.21 -23.63
N ALA A 321 -11.36 18.83 -24.91
CA ALA A 321 -11.39 17.43 -25.31
C ALA A 321 -10.28 16.62 -24.62
N ALA A 322 -9.09 17.20 -24.47
CA ALA A 322 -7.98 16.56 -23.75
C ALA A 322 -8.24 16.41 -22.24
N ALA A 323 -9.00 17.32 -21.61
CA ALA A 323 -9.35 17.25 -20.21
C ALA A 323 -10.45 16.22 -19.90
N GLU A 324 -11.35 15.94 -20.85
CA GLU A 324 -12.41 14.94 -20.68
C GLU A 324 -11.85 13.52 -20.45
N GLY A 325 -10.74 13.18 -21.13
CA GLY A 325 -9.99 11.94 -20.92
C GLY A 325 -9.30 11.85 -19.55
N GLN A 326 -9.25 12.95 -18.80
CA GLN A 326 -8.66 13.05 -17.45
C GLN A 326 -9.74 13.39 -16.40
N SER A 327 -11.01 13.10 -16.70
CA SER A 327 -12.09 13.28 -15.73
C SER A 327 -11.92 12.35 -14.53
N PHE A 328 -12.50 12.71 -13.38
CA PHE A 328 -12.51 11.81 -12.21
C PHE A 328 -13.08 10.43 -12.54
N SER A 329 -14.07 10.35 -13.43
CA SER A 329 -14.66 9.07 -13.85
C SER A 329 -13.66 8.24 -14.67
N ALA A 330 -12.91 8.85 -15.59
CA ALA A 330 -11.90 8.16 -16.38
C ALA A 330 -10.76 7.64 -15.48
N VAL A 331 -10.23 8.52 -14.61
CA VAL A 331 -9.17 8.16 -13.66
C VAL A 331 -9.64 7.07 -12.69
N ALA A 332 -10.87 7.15 -12.18
CA ALA A 332 -11.42 6.12 -11.30
C ALA A 332 -11.56 4.76 -12.01
N ALA A 333 -11.89 4.74 -13.31
CA ALA A 333 -11.96 3.51 -14.08
C ALA A 333 -10.58 2.87 -14.28
N GLU A 334 -9.53 3.66 -14.54
CA GLU A 334 -8.15 3.17 -14.61
C GLU A 334 -7.70 2.58 -13.27
N LEU A 335 -8.00 3.29 -12.16
CA LEU A 335 -7.70 2.82 -10.81
C LEU A 335 -8.49 1.56 -10.43
N ASP A 336 -9.77 1.45 -10.80
CA ASP A 336 -10.54 0.20 -10.59
C ASP A 336 -9.89 -0.96 -11.35
N GLY A 337 -9.49 -0.75 -12.60
CA GLY A 337 -8.74 -1.74 -13.37
C GLY A 337 -7.46 -2.20 -12.65
N LEU A 338 -6.69 -1.26 -12.09
CA LEU A 338 -5.52 -1.57 -11.27
C LEU A 338 -5.90 -2.37 -10.02
N TYR A 339 -6.89 -1.93 -9.25
CA TYR A 339 -7.30 -2.59 -8.01
C TYR A 339 -7.82 -4.01 -8.25
N ARG A 340 -8.56 -4.24 -9.33
CA ARG A 340 -9.03 -5.59 -9.71
C ARG A 340 -7.87 -6.51 -10.07
N ARG A 341 -6.90 -6.03 -10.86
CA ARG A 341 -5.67 -6.79 -11.17
C ARG A 341 -4.84 -7.12 -9.92
N LEU A 342 -4.79 -6.22 -8.95
CA LEU A 342 -4.14 -6.51 -7.67
C LEU A 342 -4.94 -7.52 -6.85
N SER A 343 -6.27 -7.36 -6.81
CA SER A 343 -7.16 -8.22 -6.04
C SER A 343 -7.18 -9.66 -6.55
N SER A 344 -6.91 -9.91 -7.84
CA SER A 344 -6.77 -11.28 -8.37
C SER A 344 -5.56 -12.02 -7.81
N ARG A 345 -4.60 -11.33 -7.17
CA ARG A 345 -3.49 -11.95 -6.44
C ARG A 345 -3.91 -12.49 -5.07
N ARG A 346 -5.08 -12.12 -4.56
CA ARG A 346 -5.61 -12.67 -3.29
C ARG A 346 -6.31 -13.98 -3.53
N ARG A 347 -6.09 -14.95 -2.65
CA ARG A 347 -6.86 -16.21 -2.67
C ARG A 347 -8.34 -15.92 -2.37
N PRO A 348 -9.29 -16.56 -3.08
CA PRO A 348 -10.70 -16.39 -2.81
C PRO A 348 -11.05 -16.90 -1.40
N ARG A 349 -11.88 -16.16 -0.66
CA ARG A 349 -12.47 -16.63 0.59
C ARG A 349 -13.59 -17.65 0.29
N ARG A 350 -13.60 -18.79 1.00
CA ARG A 350 -14.67 -19.79 0.95
C ARG A 350 -15.29 -19.89 2.35
N ASP A 351 -16.61 -19.73 2.46
CA ASP A 351 -17.31 -19.57 3.74
C ASP A 351 -17.81 -20.89 4.38
N ALA A 352 -17.78 -22.01 3.65
CA ALA A 352 -18.20 -23.30 4.21
C ALA A 352 -17.05 -23.98 4.97
N ASP A 353 -17.33 -24.46 6.20
CA ASP A 353 -16.45 -25.36 6.97
C ASP A 353 -16.92 -26.81 6.76
N PRO A 354 -16.36 -27.55 5.79
CA PRO A 354 -16.74 -28.94 5.52
C PRO A 354 -16.39 -29.89 6.67
N LEU A 355 -15.54 -29.48 7.62
CA LEU A 355 -15.09 -30.30 8.74
C LEU A 355 -15.79 -29.95 10.06
N ALA A 356 -16.86 -29.14 10.02
CA ALA A 356 -17.55 -28.66 11.22
C ALA A 356 -18.03 -29.77 12.18
N GLY A 357 -18.28 -30.99 11.67
CA GLY A 357 -18.69 -32.16 12.46
C GLY A 357 -17.53 -32.99 13.05
N ARG A 358 -16.28 -32.76 12.64
CA ARG A 358 -15.10 -33.50 13.14
C ARG A 358 -14.69 -33.02 14.54
N GLU A 359 -13.98 -33.85 15.29
CA GLU A 359 -13.43 -33.49 16.60
C GLU A 359 -12.44 -32.31 16.52
N TRP A 360 -12.24 -31.58 17.62
CA TRP A 360 -11.14 -30.61 17.74
C TRP A 360 -9.87 -31.30 18.22
N ILE A 361 -8.75 -30.99 17.58
CA ILE A 361 -7.42 -31.43 17.97
C ILE A 361 -6.47 -30.25 18.14
N LEU A 362 -5.36 -30.48 18.85
CA LEU A 362 -4.20 -29.60 18.86
C LEU A 362 -3.15 -30.15 17.90
N CYS A 363 -2.62 -29.29 17.04
CA CYS A 363 -1.64 -29.65 16.02
C CYS A 363 -0.41 -28.72 16.09
N ASP A 364 0.79 -29.29 16.13
CA ASP A 364 2.06 -28.55 16.06
C ASP A 364 2.74 -28.86 14.72
N LEU A 365 3.02 -27.82 13.90
CA LEU A 365 3.44 -28.00 12.51
C LEU A 365 4.96 -27.90 12.27
N HIS A 366 5.76 -27.71 13.31
CA HIS A 366 7.19 -27.48 13.12
C HIS A 366 7.97 -28.05 14.30
N MET A 367 8.56 -29.22 14.14
CA MET A 367 9.27 -29.95 15.21
C MET A 367 10.42 -30.77 14.63
N HIS A 368 11.48 -30.92 15.43
CA HIS A 368 12.73 -31.59 15.02
C HIS A 368 13.06 -32.75 15.96
N THR A 369 13.75 -33.76 15.44
CA THR A 369 14.25 -34.96 16.14
C THR A 369 15.78 -35.06 16.07
N SER A 370 16.37 -36.11 16.64
CA SER A 370 17.79 -36.45 16.58
C SER A 370 18.33 -36.61 15.15
N TRP A 371 17.46 -36.74 14.14
CA TRP A 371 17.83 -36.72 12.72
C TRP A 371 18.26 -35.32 12.22
N SER A 372 17.79 -34.25 12.88
CA SER A 372 18.33 -32.91 12.67
C SER A 372 19.67 -32.73 13.37
N HIS A 373 20.65 -32.21 12.64
CA HIS A 373 22.03 -32.01 13.14
C HIS A 373 22.11 -31.26 14.49
N ASP A 374 21.15 -30.38 14.77
CA ASP A 374 21.12 -29.52 15.94
C ASP A 374 20.04 -29.89 16.98
N CYS A 375 19.27 -30.97 16.77
CA CYS A 375 18.35 -31.52 17.75
C CYS A 375 18.87 -32.88 18.29
N ARG A 376 18.37 -33.27 19.46
CA ARG A 376 18.80 -34.48 20.20
C ARG A 376 17.64 -35.26 20.81
N VAL A 377 16.41 -34.97 20.36
CA VAL A 377 15.22 -35.64 20.85
C VAL A 377 14.96 -36.85 19.96
N GLU A 378 15.01 -38.06 20.52
CA GLU A 378 14.73 -39.26 19.73
C GLU A 378 13.26 -39.28 19.25
N PRO A 379 12.95 -39.80 18.04
CA PRO A 379 11.58 -39.87 17.53
C PRO A 379 10.58 -40.49 18.50
N ALA A 380 10.97 -41.57 19.20
CA ALA A 380 10.13 -42.20 20.23
C ALA A 380 9.80 -41.27 21.39
N GLN A 381 10.79 -40.51 21.88
CA GLN A 381 10.58 -39.53 22.95
C GLN A 381 9.66 -38.40 22.49
N LEU A 382 9.78 -37.99 21.23
CA LEU A 382 8.95 -36.95 20.65
C LEU A 382 7.47 -37.39 20.59
N VAL A 383 7.21 -38.58 20.06
CA VAL A 383 5.87 -39.17 19.94
C VAL A 383 5.22 -39.36 21.32
N GLU A 384 5.93 -39.98 22.27
CA GLU A 384 5.45 -40.18 23.64
C GLU A 384 5.12 -38.84 24.32
N HIS A 385 6.00 -37.85 24.19
CA HIS A 385 5.80 -36.55 24.80
C HIS A 385 4.64 -35.77 24.16
N ALA A 386 4.51 -35.80 22.83
CA ALA A 386 3.41 -35.16 22.11
C ALA A 386 2.05 -35.74 22.52
N ALA A 387 1.96 -37.07 22.64
CA ALA A 387 0.76 -37.74 23.14
C ALA A 387 0.45 -37.35 24.60
N ALA A 388 1.48 -37.30 25.48
CA ALA A 388 1.31 -36.88 26.87
C ALA A 388 0.86 -35.41 27.03
N GLU A 389 1.27 -34.52 26.13
CA GLU A 389 0.82 -33.13 26.06
C GLU A 389 -0.60 -32.98 25.48
N GLY A 390 -1.22 -34.08 25.02
CA GLY A 390 -2.55 -34.10 24.43
C GLY A 390 -2.62 -33.52 23.02
N LEU A 391 -1.52 -33.59 22.26
CA LEU A 391 -1.53 -33.24 20.84
C LEU A 391 -2.27 -34.34 20.06
N GLY A 392 -3.11 -33.93 19.12
CA GLY A 392 -3.81 -34.84 18.21
C GLY A 392 -3.10 -35.01 16.87
N ALA A 393 -2.21 -34.07 16.52
CA ALA A 393 -1.31 -34.22 15.38
C ALA A 393 0.01 -33.46 15.58
N ILE A 394 1.10 -33.96 14.99
CA ILE A 394 2.40 -33.27 14.93
C ILE A 394 3.00 -33.40 13.53
N ALA A 395 3.73 -32.39 13.07
CA ALA A 395 4.61 -32.50 11.91
C ALA A 395 6.06 -32.62 12.38
N VAL A 396 6.74 -33.64 11.89
CA VAL A 396 8.18 -33.83 12.09
C VAL A 396 8.87 -33.35 10.82
N THR A 397 9.73 -32.34 10.94
CA THR A 397 10.23 -31.53 9.83
C THR A 397 11.75 -31.35 9.94
N ASP A 398 12.47 -32.46 10.08
CA ASP A 398 13.91 -32.44 10.28
C ASP A 398 14.67 -31.74 9.13
N HIS A 399 15.79 -31.10 9.47
CA HIS A 399 16.58 -30.32 8.52
C HIS A 399 17.28 -31.19 7.47
N ASN A 400 16.80 -31.13 6.23
CA ASN A 400 17.33 -31.89 5.07
C ASN A 400 17.44 -33.40 5.34
N ALA A 401 16.50 -33.94 6.12
CA ALA A 401 16.47 -35.35 6.50
C ALA A 401 15.03 -35.80 6.67
N PHE A 402 14.66 -36.90 6.02
CA PHE A 402 13.29 -37.42 6.09
C PHE A 402 13.10 -38.62 7.04
N GLY A 403 14.20 -39.26 7.46
CA GLY A 403 14.17 -40.49 8.27
C GLY A 403 13.44 -40.35 9.60
N GLY A 404 13.63 -39.23 10.32
CA GLY A 404 12.97 -38.98 11.61
C GLY A 404 11.46 -38.89 11.52
N ALA A 405 10.95 -38.35 10.41
CA ALA A 405 9.52 -38.27 10.13
C ALA A 405 8.89 -39.64 9.85
N LEU A 406 9.60 -40.52 9.14
CA LEU A 406 9.17 -41.91 8.89
C LEU A 406 9.14 -42.73 10.17
N GLU A 407 10.20 -42.64 10.98
CA GLU A 407 10.32 -43.35 12.25
C GLU A 407 9.22 -42.90 13.24
N ALA A 408 9.02 -41.59 13.38
CA ALA A 408 7.96 -41.04 14.23
C ALA A 408 6.56 -41.50 13.77
N ARG A 409 6.32 -41.58 12.45
CA ARG A 409 5.05 -42.06 11.90
C ARG A 409 4.80 -43.53 12.20
N GLU A 410 5.82 -44.38 12.09
CA GLU A 410 5.74 -45.81 12.44
C GLU A 410 5.48 -46.00 13.93
N LEU A 411 6.16 -45.24 14.78
CA LEU A 411 5.98 -45.28 16.24
C LEU A 411 4.59 -44.82 16.70
N ALA A 412 3.97 -43.90 15.95
CA ALA A 412 2.62 -43.42 16.21
C ALA A 412 1.52 -44.31 15.62
N ASP A 413 1.85 -45.37 14.87
CA ASP A 413 0.86 -46.27 14.29
C ASP A 413 0.01 -46.92 15.38
N GLY A 414 -1.31 -46.94 15.18
CA GLY A 414 -2.29 -47.40 16.17
C GLY A 414 -2.52 -46.47 17.37
N GLN A 415 -1.86 -45.30 17.45
CA GLN A 415 -2.13 -44.27 18.47
C GLN A 415 -3.17 -43.24 17.97
N GLU A 416 -3.74 -42.44 18.87
CA GLU A 416 -4.66 -41.34 18.50
C GLU A 416 -3.95 -40.11 17.91
N LEU A 417 -2.61 -40.08 18.01
CA LEU A 417 -1.74 -39.02 17.50
C LEU A 417 -1.44 -39.25 16.01
N THR A 418 -1.76 -38.27 15.17
CA THR A 418 -1.38 -38.29 13.76
C THR A 418 -0.01 -37.64 13.55
N VAL A 419 0.93 -38.35 12.93
CA VAL A 419 2.21 -37.77 12.51
C VAL A 419 2.15 -37.40 11.03
N ILE A 420 2.32 -36.11 10.74
CA ILE A 420 2.48 -35.58 9.38
C ILE A 420 3.96 -35.73 9.01
N PRO A 421 4.29 -36.58 8.02
CA PRO A 421 5.67 -36.72 7.58
C PRO A 421 6.09 -35.47 6.81
N GLY A 422 7.18 -34.83 7.23
CA GLY A 422 7.70 -33.65 6.57
C GLY A 422 9.21 -33.53 6.67
N GLU A 423 9.72 -32.46 6.07
CA GLU A 423 11.15 -32.15 5.98
C GLU A 423 11.30 -30.64 5.89
N GLU A 424 12.27 -30.04 6.61
CA GLU A 424 12.66 -28.64 6.42
C GLU A 424 13.87 -28.57 5.48
N ILE A 425 13.59 -28.26 4.21
CA ILE A 425 14.56 -28.26 3.12
C ILE A 425 15.21 -26.90 3.01
N LYS A 426 16.54 -26.89 3.02
CA LYS A 426 17.35 -25.72 2.73
C LYS A 426 17.53 -25.56 1.23
N THR A 427 17.08 -24.43 0.69
CA THR A 427 17.25 -24.07 -0.73
C THR A 427 18.63 -23.46 -0.99
N ASP A 428 18.99 -23.29 -2.27
CA ASP A 428 20.29 -22.77 -2.66
C ASP A 428 20.61 -21.38 -2.07
N ARG A 429 19.67 -20.43 -2.18
CA ARG A 429 19.88 -19.00 -1.85
C ARG A 429 18.72 -18.35 -1.12
N ASP A 430 17.51 -18.88 -1.27
CA ASP A 430 16.27 -18.23 -0.85
C ASP A 430 15.73 -18.80 0.48
N GLY A 431 16.59 -19.39 1.32
CA GLY A 431 16.21 -19.83 2.66
C GLY A 431 15.64 -21.24 2.73
N GLU A 432 14.76 -21.49 3.70
CA GLU A 432 14.19 -22.80 3.99
C GLU A 432 12.71 -22.89 3.62
N VAL A 433 12.26 -24.09 3.26
CA VAL A 433 10.86 -24.42 3.05
C VAL A 433 10.57 -25.79 3.65
N ILE A 434 9.39 -25.97 4.23
CA ILE A 434 8.94 -27.26 4.73
C ILE A 434 8.04 -27.92 3.69
N GLY A 435 8.32 -29.17 3.37
CA GLY A 435 7.37 -30.05 2.69
C GLY A 435 6.59 -30.84 3.73
N LEU A 436 5.27 -30.78 3.71
CA LEU A 436 4.40 -31.62 4.53
C LEU A 436 3.76 -32.73 3.70
N PHE A 437 3.41 -33.85 4.33
CA PHE A 437 2.83 -35.03 3.68
C PHE A 437 3.73 -35.61 2.58
N LEU A 438 5.05 -35.62 2.82
CA LEU A 438 6.02 -36.18 1.88
C LEU A 438 6.01 -37.72 1.92
N GLU A 439 6.43 -38.32 0.81
CA GLU A 439 6.65 -39.77 0.69
C GLU A 439 8.13 -40.14 0.62
N ARG A 440 8.97 -39.21 0.16
CA ARG A 440 10.42 -39.37 0.02
C ARG A 440 11.13 -38.05 0.32
N GLU A 441 12.40 -38.18 0.72
CA GLU A 441 13.32 -37.06 0.94
C GLU A 441 13.47 -36.19 -0.32
N ILE A 442 13.62 -34.89 -0.12
CA ILE A 442 13.86 -33.91 -1.19
C ILE A 442 15.32 -33.46 -1.16
N GLU A 443 15.93 -33.34 -2.34
CA GLU A 443 17.33 -32.92 -2.43
C GLU A 443 17.53 -31.49 -1.91
N ALA A 444 18.47 -31.33 -0.98
CA ALA A 444 18.85 -30.04 -0.42
C ALA A 444 19.66 -29.19 -1.42
N GLY A 445 19.55 -27.87 -1.32
CA GLY A 445 20.32 -26.92 -2.14
C GLY A 445 19.74 -26.72 -3.55
N MET A 446 18.52 -27.20 -3.81
CA MET A 446 17.79 -26.88 -5.03
C MET A 446 17.34 -25.41 -5.06
N PRO A 447 17.10 -24.83 -6.25
CA PRO A 447 16.45 -23.53 -6.36
C PRO A 447 15.06 -23.53 -5.72
N PHE A 448 14.67 -22.42 -5.08
CA PHE A 448 13.40 -22.30 -4.34
C PHE A 448 12.20 -22.84 -5.12
N ALA A 449 12.03 -22.39 -6.37
CA ALA A 449 10.91 -22.80 -7.22
C ALA A 449 10.91 -24.30 -7.55
N GLU A 450 12.09 -24.92 -7.70
CA GLU A 450 12.22 -26.35 -7.97
C GLU A 450 11.93 -27.17 -6.71
N THR A 451 12.34 -26.69 -5.53
CA THR A 451 11.96 -27.30 -4.25
C THR A 451 10.45 -27.29 -4.05
N LEU A 452 9.77 -26.17 -4.34
CA LEU A 452 8.30 -26.11 -4.29
C LEU A 452 7.66 -27.15 -5.22
N ALA A 453 8.15 -27.24 -6.45
CA ALA A 453 7.64 -28.19 -7.43
C ALA A 453 7.87 -29.65 -7.01
N ALA A 454 9.03 -29.97 -6.42
CA ALA A 454 9.36 -31.29 -5.92
C ALA A 454 8.45 -31.72 -4.74
N ILE A 455 8.05 -30.78 -3.89
CA ILE A 455 7.04 -31.03 -2.83
C ILE A 455 5.69 -31.38 -3.46
N HIS A 456 5.22 -30.56 -4.40
CA HIS A 456 3.93 -30.78 -5.05
C HIS A 456 3.87 -32.03 -5.93
N GLU A 457 4.98 -32.44 -6.54
CA GLU A 457 5.07 -33.68 -7.33
C GLU A 457 4.71 -34.92 -6.52
N GLN A 458 4.96 -34.90 -5.20
CA GLN A 458 4.61 -35.97 -4.28
C GLN A 458 3.17 -35.86 -3.73
N GLY A 459 2.41 -34.84 -4.12
CA GLY A 459 1.13 -34.49 -3.48
C GLY A 459 1.30 -33.87 -2.08
N GLY A 460 2.53 -33.49 -1.72
CA GLY A 460 2.85 -32.79 -0.49
C GLY A 460 2.40 -31.33 -0.51
N LEU A 461 2.48 -30.67 0.64
CA LEU A 461 2.09 -29.28 0.82
C LEU A 461 3.29 -28.41 1.14
N VAL A 462 3.37 -27.25 0.50
CA VAL A 462 4.41 -26.25 0.75
C VAL A 462 4.06 -25.44 1.99
N TYR A 463 4.90 -25.55 3.02
CA TYR A 463 4.84 -24.77 4.24
C TYR A 463 6.06 -23.84 4.32
N VAL A 464 5.85 -22.51 4.38
CA VAL A 464 6.97 -21.57 4.56
C VAL A 464 7.19 -21.32 6.06
N PRO A 465 8.28 -21.81 6.66
CA PRO A 465 8.59 -21.62 8.08
C PRO A 465 9.16 -20.23 8.34
N HIS A 466 8.94 -19.74 9.56
CA HIS A 466 9.48 -18.51 10.17
C HIS A 466 9.79 -17.34 9.21
N PRO A 467 8.87 -16.96 8.31
CA PRO A 467 9.14 -15.93 7.32
C PRO A 467 9.43 -14.59 8.02
N PHE A 468 10.35 -13.82 7.44
CA PHE A 468 10.83 -12.53 7.97
C PHE A 468 11.74 -12.58 9.20
N ASP A 469 12.09 -13.77 9.73
CA ASP A 469 13.19 -13.88 10.68
C ASP A 469 14.55 -13.59 10.03
N ARG A 470 15.10 -12.41 10.32
CA ARG A 470 16.38 -11.96 9.77
C ARG A 470 17.60 -12.62 10.43
N LEU A 471 17.40 -13.50 11.40
CA LEU A 471 18.47 -14.27 12.04
C LEU A 471 18.70 -15.63 11.37
N HIS A 472 17.78 -16.08 10.52
CA HIS A 472 17.86 -17.31 9.74
C HIS A 472 17.87 -17.02 8.24
N SER A 473 18.16 -18.04 7.43
CA SER A 473 18.10 -17.94 5.97
C SER A 473 16.65 -18.05 5.52
N ILE A 474 16.08 -16.96 5.01
CA ILE A 474 14.67 -16.88 4.63
C ILE A 474 14.48 -16.32 3.21
N PRO A 475 13.37 -16.64 2.54
CA PRO A 475 13.05 -16.04 1.26
C PRO A 475 12.76 -14.54 1.42
N ASP A 476 13.26 -13.72 0.50
CA ASP A 476 12.94 -12.30 0.52
C ASP A 476 11.48 -12.04 0.13
N SER A 477 10.97 -10.84 0.45
CA SER A 477 9.56 -10.49 0.17
C SER A 477 9.20 -10.53 -1.31
N SER A 478 10.16 -10.36 -2.22
CA SER A 478 9.95 -10.41 -3.66
C SER A 478 9.82 -11.84 -4.15
N THR A 479 10.66 -12.76 -3.66
CA THR A 479 10.55 -14.19 -3.88
C THR A 479 9.21 -14.71 -3.38
N LEU A 480 8.82 -14.36 -2.14
CA LEU A 480 7.49 -14.74 -1.60
C LEU A 480 6.33 -14.24 -2.47
N ARG A 481 6.41 -13.01 -3.00
CA ARG A 481 5.37 -12.45 -3.88
C ARG A 481 5.28 -13.16 -5.23
N ARG A 482 6.39 -13.65 -5.77
CA ARG A 482 6.42 -14.39 -7.03
C ARG A 482 5.76 -15.76 -6.91
N HIS A 483 5.85 -16.38 -5.73
CA HIS A 483 5.39 -17.76 -5.49
C HIS A 483 4.13 -17.85 -4.58
N LEU A 484 3.29 -16.81 -4.53
CA LEU A 484 2.08 -16.81 -3.69
C LEU A 484 1.08 -17.92 -4.07
N ALA A 485 1.09 -18.38 -5.32
CA ALA A 485 0.17 -19.41 -5.78
C ALA A 485 0.59 -20.80 -5.28
N GLU A 486 1.90 -21.01 -5.14
CA GLU A 486 2.54 -22.27 -4.81
C GLU A 486 2.71 -22.50 -3.30
N ILE A 487 2.63 -21.44 -2.47
CA ILE A 487 2.74 -21.57 -1.01
C ILE A 487 1.42 -22.02 -0.39
N ASP A 488 1.30 -23.27 0.05
CA ASP A 488 0.04 -23.79 0.61
C ASP A 488 -0.25 -23.24 2.01
N VAL A 489 0.77 -23.22 2.88
CA VAL A 489 0.70 -22.78 4.27
C VAL A 489 1.83 -21.81 4.59
N PHE A 490 1.52 -20.75 5.34
CA PHE A 490 2.48 -19.71 5.73
C PHE A 490 2.54 -19.61 7.25
N GLU A 491 3.71 -19.85 7.85
CA GLU A 491 3.87 -19.77 9.31
C GLU A 491 3.70 -18.32 9.79
N VAL A 492 2.68 -18.05 10.60
CA VAL A 492 2.45 -16.72 11.19
C VAL A 492 2.75 -16.66 12.69
N TYR A 493 3.03 -17.81 13.29
CA TYR A 493 3.50 -17.90 14.67
C TYR A 493 4.50 -19.04 14.82
N ASN A 494 5.75 -18.67 15.05
CA ASN A 494 6.81 -19.56 15.49
C ASN A 494 7.18 -19.20 16.94
N ALA A 495 7.17 -20.20 17.82
CA ALA A 495 7.39 -19.98 19.26
C ALA A 495 8.86 -19.75 19.65
N ARG A 496 9.81 -20.06 18.76
CA ARG A 496 11.25 -19.99 19.01
C ARG A 496 11.90 -18.68 18.54
N LEU A 497 11.16 -17.80 17.87
CA LEU A 497 11.70 -16.51 17.43
C LEU A 497 12.13 -15.62 18.60
N LEU A 498 13.30 -15.00 18.46
CA LEU A 498 13.83 -14.07 19.46
C LEU A 498 13.02 -12.77 19.55
N PHE A 499 12.45 -12.33 18.43
CA PHE A 499 11.70 -11.08 18.33
C PHE A 499 10.28 -11.32 17.82
N GLU A 500 9.28 -11.07 18.67
CA GLU A 500 7.85 -11.24 18.33
C GLU A 500 7.42 -10.40 17.11
N GLY A 501 8.14 -9.30 16.83
CA GLY A 501 7.91 -8.44 15.66
C GLY A 501 7.97 -9.17 14.31
N TYR A 502 8.64 -10.32 14.22
CA TYR A 502 8.68 -11.17 13.02
C TYR A 502 7.35 -11.91 12.80
N ASN A 503 6.79 -12.53 13.85
CA ASN A 503 5.44 -13.14 13.80
C ASN A 503 4.38 -12.10 13.40
N ASP A 504 4.49 -10.88 13.93
CA ASP A 504 3.64 -9.76 13.54
C ASP A 504 3.77 -9.40 12.04
N GLU A 505 4.98 -9.44 11.49
CA GLU A 505 5.25 -9.17 10.08
C GLU A 505 4.72 -10.29 9.18
N ALA A 506 4.89 -11.55 9.58
CA ALA A 506 4.33 -12.73 8.93
C ALA A 506 2.80 -12.71 8.90
N LEU A 507 2.15 -12.45 10.04
CA LEU A 507 0.70 -12.33 10.13
C LEU A 507 0.15 -11.23 9.23
N ARG A 508 0.82 -10.06 9.16
CA ARG A 508 0.43 -8.98 8.25
C ARG A 508 0.53 -9.41 6.79
N PHE A 509 1.61 -10.10 6.41
CA PHE A 509 1.82 -10.58 5.04
C PHE A 509 0.77 -11.65 4.65
N ALA A 510 0.53 -12.64 5.51
CA ALA A 510 -0.47 -13.67 5.26
C ALA A 510 -1.87 -13.07 5.11
N ARG A 511 -2.27 -12.11 5.95
CA ARG A 511 -3.54 -11.39 5.81
C ARG A 511 -3.62 -10.57 4.53
N LYS A 512 -2.51 -9.95 4.12
CA LYS A 512 -2.43 -9.14 2.91
C LYS A 512 -2.81 -9.92 1.65
N TYR A 513 -2.30 -11.14 1.50
CA TYR A 513 -2.56 -11.99 0.33
C TYR A 513 -3.61 -13.09 0.57
N ASN A 514 -4.22 -13.12 1.75
CA ASN A 514 -5.17 -14.14 2.17
C ASN A 514 -4.59 -15.57 2.11
N LEU A 515 -3.36 -15.73 2.61
CA LEU A 515 -2.68 -17.02 2.71
C LEU A 515 -3.26 -17.86 3.85
N THR A 516 -3.22 -19.18 3.68
CA THR A 516 -3.54 -20.13 4.76
C THR A 516 -2.46 -20.02 5.83
N MET A 517 -2.86 -19.89 7.09
CA MET A 517 -1.92 -19.61 8.18
C MET A 517 -1.60 -20.89 8.95
N GLY A 518 -0.30 -21.10 9.20
CA GLY A 518 0.24 -22.15 10.06
C GLY A 518 0.89 -21.59 11.32
N ALA A 519 1.16 -22.47 12.27
CA ALA A 519 1.93 -22.17 13.47
C ALA A 519 2.64 -23.42 13.96
N GLY A 520 3.82 -23.24 14.54
CA GLY A 520 4.61 -24.34 15.09
C GLY A 520 5.49 -23.89 16.24
N SER A 521 5.97 -24.87 17.01
CA SER A 521 6.88 -24.63 18.13
C SER A 521 8.34 -24.44 17.71
N ASP A 522 8.72 -25.00 16.55
CA ASP A 522 10.12 -25.16 16.14
C ASP A 522 10.95 -25.85 17.26
N ALA A 523 10.36 -26.92 17.80
CA ALA A 523 10.88 -27.60 18.98
C ALA A 523 12.13 -28.41 18.67
N HIS A 524 13.21 -28.10 19.38
CA HIS A 524 14.49 -28.84 19.38
C HIS A 524 14.78 -29.54 20.72
N VAL A 525 13.88 -29.40 21.68
CA VAL A 525 13.93 -29.99 23.02
C VAL A 525 12.50 -30.30 23.44
N LEU A 526 12.30 -31.36 24.23
CA LEU A 526 10.97 -31.78 24.68
C LEU A 526 10.16 -30.65 25.31
N PRO A 527 10.70 -29.79 26.21
CA PRO A 527 9.91 -28.70 26.78
C PRO A 527 9.45 -27.65 25.75
N GLY A 528 10.00 -27.61 24.55
CA GLY A 528 9.55 -26.73 23.46
C GLY A 528 8.28 -27.22 22.76
N VAL A 529 8.00 -28.53 22.80
CA VAL A 529 6.84 -29.15 22.13
C VAL A 529 5.54 -28.52 22.63
N GLY A 530 4.64 -28.19 21.70
CA GLY A 530 3.33 -27.64 22.03
C GLY A 530 3.33 -26.18 22.47
N THR A 531 4.46 -25.46 22.37
CA THR A 531 4.54 -24.03 22.72
C THR A 531 3.92 -23.11 21.67
N GLY A 532 3.76 -23.59 20.44
CA GLY A 532 2.96 -22.98 19.37
C GLY A 532 2.15 -24.04 18.67
N VAL A 533 0.81 -23.99 18.82
CA VAL A 533 -0.08 -25.02 18.24
C VAL A 533 -1.30 -24.40 17.59
N LEU A 534 -1.90 -25.16 16.69
CA LEU A 534 -3.16 -24.89 16.03
C LEU A 534 -4.25 -25.73 16.68
N ARG A 535 -5.31 -25.09 17.15
CA ARG A 535 -6.57 -25.76 17.45
C ARG A 535 -7.38 -25.81 16.17
N MET A 536 -7.54 -27.00 15.61
CA MET A 536 -8.23 -27.22 14.34
C MET A 536 -9.10 -28.48 14.38
N ARG A 537 -9.92 -28.67 13.35
CA ARG A 537 -10.70 -29.91 13.20
C ARG A 537 -9.78 -31.06 12.82
N ARG A 538 -10.07 -32.26 13.34
CA ARG A 538 -9.42 -33.50 12.93
C ARG A 538 -9.62 -33.68 11.42
N PHE A 539 -8.56 -34.13 10.76
CA PHE A 539 -8.45 -34.22 9.31
C PHE A 539 -7.87 -35.56 8.91
N GLU A 540 -8.17 -35.99 7.69
CA GLU A 540 -7.58 -37.15 7.03
C GLU A 540 -6.90 -36.70 5.74
N GLY A 541 -5.56 -36.79 5.71
CA GLY A 541 -4.74 -36.42 4.55
C GLY A 541 -4.57 -34.92 4.31
N PRO A 542 -3.83 -34.54 3.25
CA PRO A 542 -3.42 -33.16 2.98
C PRO A 542 -4.58 -32.22 2.61
N GLU A 543 -5.61 -32.72 1.90
CA GLU A 543 -6.74 -31.90 1.49
C GLU A 543 -7.60 -31.44 2.68
N GLU A 544 -8.00 -32.37 3.54
CA GLU A 544 -8.75 -32.03 4.77
C GLU A 544 -7.90 -31.18 5.71
N PHE A 545 -6.58 -31.42 5.77
CA PHE A 545 -5.67 -30.59 6.55
C PHE A 545 -5.74 -29.10 6.16
N LEU A 546 -5.64 -28.80 4.86
CA LEU A 546 -5.76 -27.43 4.35
C LEU A 546 -7.15 -26.82 4.61
N LEU A 547 -8.20 -27.63 4.55
CA LEU A 547 -9.55 -27.18 4.89
C LEU A 547 -9.65 -26.82 6.38
N GLY A 548 -9.09 -27.66 7.26
CA GLY A 548 -9.07 -27.45 8.71
C GLY A 548 -8.30 -26.20 9.13
N LEU A 549 -7.21 -25.87 8.43
CA LEU A 549 -6.42 -24.67 8.70
C LEU A 549 -7.19 -23.36 8.49
N ARG A 550 -8.23 -23.34 7.65
CA ARG A 550 -9.01 -22.12 7.39
C ARG A 550 -9.75 -21.59 8.63
N GLY A 551 -10.19 -22.51 9.48
CA GLY A 551 -10.87 -22.21 10.74
C GLY A 551 -9.97 -22.36 11.98
N ALA A 552 -8.69 -22.67 11.79
CA ALA A 552 -7.79 -22.98 12.89
C ALA A 552 -7.51 -21.75 13.76
N GLN A 553 -7.36 -21.99 15.06
CA GLN A 553 -7.02 -20.98 16.05
C GLN A 553 -5.60 -21.22 16.54
N ILE A 554 -4.75 -20.20 16.48
CA ILE A 554 -3.39 -20.30 17.00
C ILE A 554 -3.44 -20.14 18.52
N LEU A 555 -3.00 -21.17 19.23
CA LEU A 555 -2.80 -21.15 20.68
C LEU A 555 -1.31 -20.99 20.97
N ARG A 556 -0.99 -19.95 21.75
CA ARG A 556 0.38 -19.62 22.14
C ARG A 556 0.59 -20.05 23.58
N ARG A 557 1.57 -20.93 23.83
CA ARG A 557 2.01 -21.33 25.18
C ARG A 557 3.49 -20.94 25.34
N PRO A 558 3.83 -19.64 25.30
CA PRO A 558 5.20 -19.19 25.19
C PRO A 558 6.02 -19.65 26.41
N LYS A 559 7.20 -20.20 26.16
CA LYS A 559 8.23 -20.45 27.18
C LYS A 559 9.41 -19.53 26.90
N SER A 560 10.21 -19.27 27.94
CA SER A 560 11.41 -18.42 27.79
C SER A 560 12.36 -19.01 26.74
N LEU A 561 12.70 -18.23 25.71
CA LEU A 561 13.65 -18.67 24.68
C LEU A 561 15.02 -18.95 25.29
N ALA A 562 15.47 -18.13 26.25
CA ALA A 562 16.72 -18.37 26.97
C ALA A 562 16.68 -19.71 27.73
N TYR A 563 15.52 -20.06 28.30
CA TYR A 563 15.32 -21.36 28.94
C TYR A 563 15.42 -22.51 27.93
N LEU A 564 14.70 -22.44 26.80
CA LEU A 564 14.75 -23.47 25.76
C LEU A 564 16.15 -23.62 25.15
N GLN A 565 16.83 -22.51 24.86
CA GLN A 565 18.20 -22.50 24.34
C GLN A 565 19.22 -23.05 25.34
N SER A 566 19.05 -22.75 26.64
CA SER A 566 19.91 -23.32 27.68
C SER A 566 19.78 -24.84 27.76
N LEU A 567 18.57 -25.37 27.62
CA LEU A 567 18.32 -26.81 27.60
C LEU A 567 18.93 -27.46 26.35
N LYS A 568 18.80 -26.81 25.18
CA LYS A 568 19.42 -27.27 23.93
C LYS A 568 20.95 -27.39 24.09
N TRP A 569 21.58 -26.35 24.64
CA TRP A 569 23.02 -26.36 24.88
C TRP A 569 23.44 -27.45 25.86
N VAL A 570 22.71 -27.64 26.96
CA VAL A 570 22.97 -28.72 27.93
C VAL A 570 22.85 -30.09 27.28
N ALA A 571 21.85 -30.32 26.43
CA ALA A 571 21.68 -31.58 25.71
C ALA A 571 22.87 -31.85 24.78
N GLN A 572 23.34 -30.84 24.04
CA GLN A 572 24.50 -30.96 23.14
C GLN A 572 25.82 -31.20 23.88
N VAL A 573 25.99 -30.66 25.09
CA VAL A 573 27.22 -30.82 25.88
C VAL A 573 27.30 -32.20 26.56
N LYS A 574 26.18 -32.75 27.03
CA LYS A 574 26.15 -34.04 27.75
C LYS A 574 26.67 -35.23 26.94
N GLU A 575 26.59 -35.20 25.61
CA GLU A 575 27.15 -36.25 24.75
C GLU A 575 28.61 -36.07 24.38
N LYS A 576 29.14 -34.84 24.28
CA LYS A 576 30.59 -34.64 24.02
C LYS A 576 31.49 -35.14 25.15
N VAL A 577 30.90 -35.48 26.31
CA VAL A 577 31.57 -35.95 27.52
C VAL A 577 31.34 -37.46 27.75
N ARG A 578 30.55 -38.12 26.91
CA ARG A 578 30.47 -39.59 26.81
C ARG A 578 31.33 -40.08 25.65
#